data_AF-A0A518VED3-F1
#
_entry.id   AF-A0A518VED3-F1
#
_cell.length_a   1.000
_cell.length_b   1.000
_cell.length_c   1.000
_cell.angle_alpha   90.00
_cell.angle_beta   90.00
_cell.angle_gamma   90.00
#
_symmetry.space_group_name_H-M   'P 1'
#
loop_
_entity.id
_entity.type
_entity.pdbx_description
1 polymer ?
#
loop_
_entity_poly.entity_id
_entity_poly.type
_entity_poly.pdbx_seq_one_letter_code
_entity_poly.pdbx_strand_id
1 'polypeptide(L)'
;MITANKISATYMANAIQHDLQFHIPIHPRFLKEVAVIPLPEHKFLFEGTEERQILGGKSTSSLFPLLLPLLDGTKTLEELHRALPAYSQETLYQAIVLLYARGLLEDASVDVNIETSQFEQETLNYFQRHVDTTRVHRSGAEAMYKMLQAKVKVFARKEWGIVFKKELEHVGITNVHVQSFEDEICFNDESLVIVFNDGMIVTEKLRQLDTLCAENNIRWLLSEVSDEKGELFYLERGETPCYSCIEKVHKQNQSAKTNKPNHYMAEFWMYFTVQELMYCLSRINPLFSGQYVYQLYFQNWTNKQLRLPFVPGCSCRPIDNYECKEVPLAAAYENSVAFPSFHLNTPKSHQMHYKASNMELAHHFKKMLNFPVVTLPQYDDLPKPDKEVLHSMINERRLQLPNRPLTLAQLAVLVLYGAGIKQFEANGQLKRWSPTGGNLGSTELYLMVHHVESLESGIYFYQPANHSLSFIEALSEEQVAIVIRSSVKTQSMNIPSVLIVAASNVGKVSAKYHFFGYRISCLDAGVSISQMNTTANGLNLYGEVITSWDDHILANRLRLSEKNETVSGGLAVY
;
A
#
# COMPACT_ATOMS: atom_id res chain seq x y z
N MET A 1 13.13 16.70 16.08
CA MET A 1 12.39 15.97 17.13
C MET A 1 11.89 14.67 16.52
N ILE A 2 12.58 13.55 16.74
CA ILE A 2 12.08 12.22 16.36
C ILE A 2 11.01 11.89 17.40
N THR A 3 9.75 12.07 17.06
CA THR A 3 8.63 11.66 17.91
C THR A 3 8.73 10.15 18.10
N ALA A 4 9.05 9.72 19.31
CA ALA A 4 9.10 8.32 19.66
C ALA A 4 7.69 7.72 19.54
N ASN A 5 7.46 6.93 18.50
CA ASN A 5 6.29 6.06 18.33
C ASN A 5 6.27 5.01 19.45
N LYS A 6 5.86 5.40 20.65
CA LYS A 6 5.70 4.48 21.79
C LYS A 6 4.40 3.68 21.60
N ILE A 7 4.52 2.36 21.55
CA ILE A 7 3.38 1.44 21.55
C ILE A 7 3.51 0.55 22.77
N SER A 8 2.44 0.41 23.57
CA SER A 8 2.45 -0.47 24.74
C SER A 8 2.26 -1.94 24.34
N ALA A 9 2.85 -2.85 25.13
CA ALA A 9 2.70 -4.29 24.91
C ALA A 9 1.21 -4.73 24.98
N THR A 10 0.43 -4.14 25.89
CA THR A 10 -1.00 -4.42 26.05
C THR A 10 -1.80 -3.98 24.83
N TYR A 11 -1.51 -2.80 24.26
CA TYR A 11 -2.17 -2.36 23.03
C TYR A 11 -1.87 -3.31 21.87
N MET A 12 -0.59 -3.69 21.72
CA MET A 12 -0.15 -4.61 20.67
C MET A 12 -0.80 -5.99 20.82
N ALA A 13 -0.87 -6.51 22.04
CA ALA A 13 -1.52 -7.80 22.34
C ALA A 13 -3.03 -7.77 22.03
N ASN A 14 -3.75 -6.72 22.45
CA ASN A 14 -5.17 -6.57 22.15
C ASN A 14 -5.43 -6.42 20.65
N ALA A 15 -4.59 -5.66 19.93
CA ALA A 15 -4.72 -5.48 18.49
C ALA A 15 -4.54 -6.82 17.75
N ILE A 16 -3.53 -7.59 18.12
CA ILE A 16 -3.20 -8.88 17.50
C ILE A 16 -4.21 -9.98 17.85
N GLN A 17 -4.80 -9.96 19.05
CA GLN A 17 -5.79 -10.96 19.46
C GLN A 17 -7.02 -11.00 18.55
N HIS A 18 -7.34 -9.88 17.89
CA HIS A 18 -8.44 -9.77 16.93
C HIS A 18 -7.99 -9.79 15.47
N ASP A 19 -6.69 -9.97 15.21
CA ASP A 19 -6.12 -10.00 13.87
C ASP A 19 -6.02 -11.43 13.36
N LEU A 20 -6.95 -11.81 12.47
CA LEU A 20 -6.99 -13.14 11.85
C LEU A 20 -5.74 -13.46 11.01
N GLN A 21 -4.92 -12.46 10.67
CA GLN A 21 -3.72 -12.64 9.86
C GLN A 21 -2.44 -12.76 10.71
N PHE A 22 -2.53 -12.61 12.04
CA PHE A 22 -1.38 -12.68 12.94
C PHE A 22 -1.43 -13.92 13.84
N HIS A 23 -0.52 -14.86 13.60
CA HIS A 23 -0.39 -16.08 14.40
C HIS A 23 0.86 -16.02 15.26
N ILE A 24 0.70 -16.22 16.58
CA ILE A 24 1.84 -16.26 17.50
C ILE A 24 2.66 -17.56 17.30
N PRO A 25 3.99 -17.51 17.54
CA PRO A 25 4.84 -18.69 17.41
C PRO A 25 4.44 -19.77 18.42
N ILE A 26 4.34 -21.02 17.95
CA ILE A 26 4.07 -22.20 18.79
C ILE A 26 5.31 -22.56 19.61
N HIS A 27 6.46 -22.63 18.94
CA HIS A 27 7.76 -22.87 19.55
C HIS A 27 8.67 -21.66 19.31
N PRO A 28 8.52 -20.57 20.09
CA PRO A 28 9.29 -19.35 19.91
C PRO A 28 10.80 -19.59 20.07
N ARG A 29 11.57 -19.17 19.07
CA ARG A 29 13.03 -19.15 19.09
C ARG A 29 13.53 -17.71 18.99
N PHE A 30 14.34 -17.30 19.96
CA PHE A 30 15.04 -16.02 19.94
C PHE A 30 16.24 -16.08 19.01
N LEU A 31 16.42 -15.00 18.24
CA LEU A 31 17.45 -14.88 17.23
C LEU A 31 18.81 -14.61 17.90
N LYS A 32 19.65 -15.64 18.01
CA LYS A 32 20.93 -15.58 18.75
C LYS A 32 21.92 -14.54 18.22
N GLU A 33 21.86 -14.27 16.92
CA GLU A 33 22.72 -13.31 16.23
C GLU A 33 22.31 -11.85 16.41
N VAL A 34 21.19 -11.60 17.09
CA VAL A 34 20.78 -10.24 17.45
C VAL A 34 21.58 -9.78 18.66
N ALA A 35 22.34 -8.70 18.50
CA ALA A 35 23.05 -8.08 19.59
C ALA A 35 22.05 -7.45 20.58
N VAL A 36 22.13 -7.88 21.84
CA VAL A 36 21.30 -7.38 22.94
C VAL A 36 22.14 -6.48 23.83
N ILE A 37 21.92 -5.16 23.74
CA ILE A 37 22.72 -4.15 24.43
C ILE A 37 21.86 -3.52 25.54
N PRO A 38 22.21 -3.70 26.83
CA PRO A 38 21.49 -3.04 27.91
C PRO A 38 21.73 -1.53 27.87
N LEU A 39 20.67 -0.76 28.10
CA LEU A 39 20.68 0.71 28.16
C LEU A 39 20.16 1.18 29.55
N PRO A 40 20.43 2.45 29.94
CA PRO A 40 19.86 3.03 31.15
C PRO A 40 18.32 2.98 31.18
N GLU A 41 17.74 3.14 32.38
CA GLU A 41 16.28 3.22 32.58
C GLU A 41 15.50 1.96 32.17
N HIS A 42 16.05 0.76 32.43
CA HIS A 42 15.40 -0.53 32.14
C HIS A 42 15.10 -0.73 30.64
N LYS A 43 16.02 -0.32 29.77
CA LYS A 43 15.90 -0.44 28.31
C LYS A 43 16.91 -1.43 27.75
N PHE A 44 16.56 -2.06 26.63
CA PHE A 44 17.43 -2.90 25.83
C PHE A 44 17.35 -2.46 24.38
N LEU A 45 18.51 -2.34 23.75
CA LEU A 45 18.69 -2.15 22.33
C LEU A 45 18.92 -3.52 21.67
N PHE A 46 18.18 -3.80 20.62
CA PHE A 46 18.33 -4.99 19.78
C PHE A 46 18.80 -4.55 18.38
N GLU A 47 19.95 -5.05 17.97
CA GLU A 47 20.60 -4.74 16.68
C GLU A 47 20.90 -6.02 15.91
N GLY A 48 20.63 -6.05 14.60
CA GLY A 48 20.94 -7.19 13.72
C GLY A 48 19.76 -7.68 12.89
N THR A 49 18.54 -7.25 13.21
CA THR A 49 17.34 -7.39 12.38
C THR A 49 17.23 -6.25 11.36
N GLU A 50 16.23 -6.30 10.47
CA GLU A 50 15.92 -5.25 9.48
C GLU A 50 15.79 -3.85 10.11
N GLU A 51 15.09 -3.76 11.23
CA GLU A 51 14.93 -2.52 11.99
C GLU A 51 15.56 -2.65 13.37
N ARG A 52 16.28 -1.59 13.79
CA ARG A 52 16.76 -1.43 15.17
C ARG A 52 15.59 -1.26 16.13
N GLN A 53 15.57 -2.03 17.22
CA GLN A 53 14.49 -1.96 18.21
C GLN A 53 15.02 -1.54 19.58
N ILE A 54 14.25 -0.68 20.27
CA ILE A 54 14.49 -0.34 21.68
C ILE A 54 13.25 -0.74 22.47
N LEU A 55 13.41 -1.71 23.38
CA LEU A 55 12.35 -2.16 24.27
C LEU A 55 12.67 -1.72 25.70
N GLY A 56 11.68 -1.23 26.43
CA GLY A 56 11.90 -0.79 27.81
C GLY A 56 10.63 -0.82 28.66
N GLY A 57 10.83 -0.89 29.96
CA GLY A 57 9.77 -0.97 30.96
C GLY A 57 10.28 -1.61 32.25
N LYS A 58 9.58 -1.42 33.36
CA LYS A 58 10.00 -2.03 34.65
C LYS A 58 10.14 -3.55 34.53
N SER A 59 9.19 -4.18 33.84
CA SER A 59 9.13 -5.64 33.66
C SER A 59 10.16 -6.21 32.66
N THR A 60 10.72 -5.41 31.73
CA THR A 60 11.69 -5.95 30.76
C THR A 60 13.02 -6.31 31.44
N SER A 61 13.45 -5.49 32.41
CA SER A 61 14.69 -5.74 33.15
C SER A 61 14.67 -6.96 34.06
N SER A 62 13.49 -7.37 34.55
CA SER A 62 13.33 -8.57 35.39
C SER A 62 13.01 -9.82 34.57
N LEU A 63 12.25 -9.70 33.49
CA LEU A 63 11.77 -10.84 32.71
C LEU A 63 12.74 -11.28 31.62
N PHE A 64 13.29 -10.36 30.81
CA PHE A 64 14.07 -10.73 29.62
C PHE A 64 15.32 -11.58 29.93
N PRO A 65 16.13 -11.28 30.97
CA PRO A 65 17.28 -12.11 31.32
C PRO A 65 16.90 -13.57 31.63
N LEU A 66 15.68 -13.81 32.11
CA LEU A 66 15.17 -15.14 32.43
C LEU A 66 14.45 -15.80 31.25
N LEU A 67 13.71 -15.00 30.47
CA LEU A 67 12.89 -15.48 29.36
C LEU A 67 13.71 -15.79 28.12
N LEU A 68 14.60 -14.89 27.68
CA LEU A 68 15.32 -15.04 26.40
C LEU A 68 16.10 -16.36 26.28
N PRO A 69 16.81 -16.85 27.33
CA PRO A 69 17.50 -18.14 27.26
C PRO A 69 16.56 -19.35 27.10
N LEU A 70 15.28 -19.23 27.49
CA LEU A 70 14.28 -20.28 27.37
C LEU A 70 13.58 -20.29 26.01
N LEU A 71 13.71 -19.22 25.22
CA LEU A 71 13.20 -19.10 23.85
C LEU A 71 14.17 -19.77 22.87
N ASP A 72 14.41 -21.06 23.06
CA ASP A 72 15.33 -21.88 22.25
C ASP A 72 14.63 -22.60 21.08
N GLY A 73 13.32 -22.39 20.91
CA GLY A 73 12.50 -23.08 19.92
C GLY A 73 12.03 -24.48 20.34
N THR A 74 12.16 -24.86 21.62
CA THR A 74 11.73 -26.19 22.11
C THR A 74 10.47 -26.16 22.96
N LYS A 75 10.11 -25.00 23.52
CA LYS A 75 9.04 -24.86 24.52
C LYS A 75 7.85 -24.10 23.97
N THR A 76 6.65 -24.53 24.33
CA THR A 76 5.39 -23.80 24.14
C THR A 76 5.20 -22.72 25.21
N LEU A 77 4.23 -21.81 25.02
CA LEU A 77 3.88 -20.81 26.03
C LEU A 77 3.52 -21.45 27.40
N GLU A 78 2.83 -22.58 27.39
CA GLU A 78 2.48 -23.30 28.63
C GLU A 78 3.71 -23.86 29.35
N GLU A 79 4.69 -24.36 28.59
CA GLU A 79 5.96 -24.85 29.13
C GLU A 79 6.85 -23.71 29.64
N LEU A 80 6.84 -22.56 28.97
CA LEU A 80 7.49 -21.35 29.46
C LEU A 80 6.88 -20.87 30.78
N HIS A 81 5.55 -20.92 30.92
CA HIS A 81 4.89 -20.59 32.18
C HIS A 81 5.26 -21.57 33.31
N ARG A 82 5.34 -22.87 33.01
CA ARG A 82 5.84 -23.88 33.97
C ARG A 82 7.28 -23.62 34.40
N ALA A 83 8.14 -23.16 33.49
CA ALA A 83 9.53 -22.82 33.78
C ALA A 83 9.69 -21.48 34.54
N LEU A 84 8.73 -20.55 34.40
CA LEU A 84 8.73 -19.23 35.02
C LEU A 84 7.45 -18.96 35.82
N PRO A 85 7.17 -19.73 36.89
CA PRO A 85 5.91 -19.68 37.63
C PRO A 85 5.67 -18.33 38.35
N ALA A 86 6.72 -17.52 38.52
CA ALA A 86 6.63 -16.18 39.10
C ALA A 86 5.91 -15.15 38.20
N TYR A 87 5.70 -15.47 36.93
CA TYR A 87 5.05 -14.58 35.96
C TYR A 87 3.74 -15.19 35.46
N SER A 88 2.69 -14.37 35.31
CA SER A 88 1.41 -14.83 34.78
C SER A 88 1.53 -15.23 33.30
N GLN A 89 0.68 -16.17 32.87
CA GLN A 89 0.60 -16.57 31.46
C GLN A 89 0.31 -15.38 30.53
N GLU A 90 -0.50 -14.41 30.98
CA GLU A 90 -0.77 -13.17 30.25
C GLU A 90 0.50 -12.31 30.08
N THR A 91 1.32 -12.17 31.12
CA THR A 91 2.58 -11.40 31.05
C THR A 91 3.55 -12.03 30.06
N LEU A 92 3.66 -13.36 30.07
CA LEU A 92 4.51 -14.10 29.14
C LEU A 92 3.97 -14.01 27.71
N TYR A 93 2.66 -14.11 27.52
CA TYR A 93 2.00 -13.91 26.23
C TYR A 93 2.30 -12.51 25.66
N GLN A 94 2.10 -11.45 26.46
CA GLN A 94 2.40 -10.08 26.05
C GLN A 94 3.88 -9.89 25.67
N ALA A 95 4.80 -10.53 26.41
CA ALA A 95 6.23 -10.49 26.10
C ALA A 95 6.55 -11.20 24.77
N ILE A 96 6.01 -12.38 24.53
CA ILE A 96 6.19 -13.12 23.27
C ILE A 96 5.60 -12.35 22.10
N VAL A 97 4.38 -11.84 22.24
CA VAL A 97 3.73 -11.02 21.21
C VAL A 97 4.57 -9.78 20.90
N LEU A 98 5.09 -9.09 21.92
CA LEU A 98 5.94 -7.93 21.73
C LEU A 98 7.24 -8.29 20.99
N LEU A 99 7.95 -9.33 21.42
CA LEU A 99 9.21 -9.74 20.79
C LEU A 99 8.98 -10.21 19.34
N TYR A 100 7.92 -11.00 19.10
CA TYR A 100 7.56 -11.49 17.78
C TYR A 100 7.09 -10.36 16.86
N ALA A 101 6.24 -9.43 17.32
CA ALA A 101 5.82 -8.25 16.56
C ALA A 101 6.97 -7.29 16.22
N ARG A 102 8.13 -7.46 16.88
CA ARG A 102 9.35 -6.68 16.67
C ARG A 102 10.41 -7.45 15.89
N GLY A 103 10.06 -8.62 15.34
CA GLY A 103 10.94 -9.45 14.52
C GLY A 103 12.10 -10.10 15.26
N LEU A 104 12.00 -10.22 16.60
CA LEU A 104 13.05 -10.80 17.43
C LEU A 104 12.87 -12.30 17.68
N LEU A 105 11.76 -12.88 17.19
CA LEU A 105 11.44 -14.30 17.32
C LEU A 105 11.07 -14.90 15.98
N GLU A 106 11.38 -16.18 15.82
CA GLU A 106 10.81 -17.05 14.79
C GLU A 106 10.08 -18.24 15.44
N ASP A 107 9.41 -19.05 14.63
CA ASP A 107 8.67 -20.23 15.10
C ASP A 107 9.35 -21.52 14.63
N ALA A 108 10.09 -22.16 15.54
CA ALA A 108 10.84 -23.38 15.26
C ALA A 108 9.95 -24.63 15.11
N SER A 109 8.63 -24.53 15.30
CA SER A 109 7.72 -25.68 15.18
C SER A 109 7.68 -26.30 13.78
N VAL A 110 8.09 -25.57 12.75
CA VAL A 110 8.19 -26.08 11.36
C VAL A 110 9.54 -26.73 11.05
N ASP A 111 10.53 -26.62 11.93
CA ASP A 111 11.90 -27.06 11.66
C ASP A 111 12.12 -28.56 11.94
N VAL A 112 11.13 -29.26 12.51
CA VAL A 112 11.27 -30.64 13.03
C VAL A 112 11.81 -31.63 11.99
N ASN A 113 11.48 -31.43 10.71
CA ASN A 113 11.89 -32.30 9.60
C ASN A 113 12.95 -31.66 8.69
N ILE A 114 13.60 -30.57 9.13
CA ILE A 114 14.61 -29.86 8.35
C ILE A 114 15.99 -30.11 8.95
N GLU A 115 16.84 -30.81 8.20
CA GLU A 115 18.23 -31.03 8.59
C GLU A 115 19.03 -29.73 8.42
N THR A 116 19.06 -28.89 9.45
CA THR A 116 19.74 -27.58 9.39
C THR A 116 21.25 -27.65 9.24
N SER A 117 21.88 -28.78 9.61
CA SER A 117 23.32 -29.03 9.43
C SER A 117 23.78 -29.11 7.98
N GLN A 118 22.84 -29.26 7.03
CA GLN A 118 23.17 -29.23 5.60
C GLN A 118 23.44 -27.81 5.08
N PHE A 119 23.03 -26.79 5.83
CA PHE A 119 23.18 -25.38 5.46
C PHE A 119 24.47 -24.79 6.02
N GLU A 120 25.06 -23.86 5.27
CA GLU A 120 26.14 -23.02 5.77
C GLU A 120 25.60 -22.12 6.89
N GLN A 121 26.34 -22.05 8.00
CA GLN A 121 25.83 -21.48 9.25
C GLN A 121 25.56 -19.98 9.16
N GLU A 122 26.42 -19.20 8.50
CA GLU A 122 26.22 -17.75 8.34
C GLU A 122 25.02 -17.44 7.45
N THR A 123 24.77 -18.26 6.43
CA THR A 123 23.59 -18.18 5.56
C THR A 123 22.33 -18.49 6.36
N LEU A 124 22.30 -19.56 7.15
CA LEU A 124 21.16 -19.87 8.02
C LEU A 124 20.90 -18.74 9.01
N ASN A 125 21.96 -18.20 9.63
CA ASN A 125 21.91 -17.06 10.53
C ASN A 125 21.31 -15.82 9.86
N TYR A 126 21.70 -15.54 8.60
CA TYR A 126 21.12 -14.45 7.81
C TYR A 126 19.62 -14.65 7.61
N PHE A 127 19.17 -15.85 7.22
CA PHE A 127 17.77 -16.15 6.99
C PHE A 127 16.93 -16.02 8.27
N GLN A 128 17.41 -16.54 9.39
CA GLN A 128 16.72 -16.42 10.68
C GLN A 128 16.54 -14.94 11.09
N ARG A 129 17.54 -14.07 10.86
CA ARG A 129 17.44 -12.63 11.15
C ARG A 129 16.42 -11.88 10.28
N HIS A 130 16.11 -12.41 9.09
CA HIS A 130 15.25 -11.74 8.10
C HIS A 130 13.90 -12.42 7.90
N VAL A 131 13.58 -13.50 8.62
CA VAL A 131 12.28 -14.17 8.50
C VAL A 131 11.10 -13.21 8.74
N ASP A 132 11.28 -12.25 9.65
CA ASP A 132 10.28 -11.23 9.95
C ASP A 132 10.13 -10.18 8.84
N THR A 133 11.09 -10.03 7.92
CA THR A 133 11.05 -9.02 6.85
C THR A 133 9.90 -9.25 5.88
N THR A 134 9.54 -10.50 5.61
CA THR A 134 8.36 -10.81 4.78
C THR A 134 7.27 -11.55 5.57
N ARG A 135 7.65 -12.41 6.53
CA ARG A 135 6.77 -13.38 7.21
C ARG A 135 6.07 -14.36 6.28
N VAL A 136 6.64 -14.62 5.10
CA VAL A 136 6.16 -15.71 4.22
C VAL A 136 6.43 -17.07 4.84
N HIS A 137 7.52 -17.16 5.62
CA HIS A 137 7.94 -18.36 6.34
C HIS A 137 7.86 -18.15 7.85
N ARG A 138 7.70 -19.26 8.57
CA ARG A 138 7.64 -19.30 10.04
C ARG A 138 9.04 -19.31 10.66
N SER A 139 10.03 -19.85 9.93
CA SER A 139 11.44 -19.87 10.32
C SER A 139 12.36 -19.59 9.13
N GLY A 140 13.61 -19.20 9.41
CA GLY A 140 14.65 -19.09 8.40
C GLY A 140 15.00 -20.44 7.74
N ALA A 141 14.96 -21.53 8.51
CA ALA A 141 15.24 -22.88 8.01
C ALA A 141 14.17 -23.36 7.01
N GLU A 142 12.89 -23.05 7.23
CA GLU A 142 11.80 -23.34 6.29
C GLU A 142 12.02 -22.65 4.95
N ALA A 143 12.45 -21.37 4.97
CA ALA A 143 12.72 -20.60 3.78
C ALA A 143 13.89 -21.19 2.95
N MET A 144 14.99 -21.59 3.62
CA MET A 144 16.11 -22.26 2.95
C MET A 144 15.71 -23.62 2.38
N TYR A 145 14.93 -24.41 3.12
CA TYR A 145 14.46 -25.72 2.68
C TYR A 145 13.61 -25.62 1.40
N LYS A 146 12.71 -24.64 1.31
CA LYS A 146 11.92 -24.40 0.08
C LYS A 146 12.79 -23.93 -1.08
N MET A 147 13.78 -23.09 -0.83
CA MET A 147 14.73 -22.63 -1.85
C MET A 147 15.55 -23.80 -2.41
N LEU A 148 15.97 -24.75 -1.59
CA LEU A 148 16.72 -25.95 -2.00
C LEU A 148 15.97 -26.80 -3.02
N GLN A 149 14.62 -26.78 -3.01
CA GLN A 149 13.79 -27.54 -3.95
C GLN A 149 13.64 -26.87 -5.32
N ALA A 150 14.09 -25.63 -5.48
CA ALA A 150 13.92 -24.87 -6.71
C ALA A 150 14.85 -25.37 -7.82
N LYS A 151 14.27 -25.52 -9.03
CA LYS A 151 15.02 -25.77 -10.28
C LYS A 151 15.26 -24.44 -10.99
N VAL A 152 16.52 -24.09 -11.22
CA VAL A 152 16.91 -22.79 -11.81
C VAL A 152 17.68 -23.02 -13.11
N LYS A 153 17.24 -22.37 -14.18
CA LYS A 153 18.00 -22.30 -15.44
C LYS A 153 18.71 -20.95 -15.55
N VAL A 154 20.02 -20.98 -15.78
CA VAL A 154 20.88 -19.80 -15.93
C VAL A 154 21.35 -19.71 -17.36
N PHE A 155 20.98 -18.63 -18.03
CA PHE A 155 21.51 -18.23 -19.32
C PHE A 155 22.57 -17.16 -19.14
N ALA A 156 23.82 -17.50 -19.42
CA ALA A 156 24.95 -16.60 -19.32
C ALA A 156 26.08 -17.05 -20.25
N ARG A 157 27.03 -16.16 -20.56
CA ARG A 157 28.28 -16.58 -21.22
C ARG A 157 29.03 -17.57 -20.32
N LYS A 158 29.80 -18.47 -20.93
CA LYS A 158 30.50 -19.59 -20.23
C LYS A 158 31.31 -19.13 -19.02
N GLU A 159 31.99 -17.99 -19.11
CA GLU A 159 32.77 -17.40 -18.01
C GLU A 159 31.89 -17.11 -16.78
N TRP A 160 30.74 -16.47 -16.96
CA TRP A 160 29.81 -16.12 -15.89
C TRP A 160 29.01 -17.32 -15.41
N GLY A 161 28.62 -18.23 -16.32
CA GLY A 161 27.82 -19.39 -15.98
C GLY A 161 28.50 -20.31 -14.95
N ILE A 162 29.82 -20.48 -15.03
CA ILE A 162 30.59 -21.26 -14.06
C ILE A 162 30.56 -20.60 -12.68
N VAL A 163 30.76 -19.28 -12.62
CA VAL A 163 30.76 -18.53 -11.36
C VAL A 163 29.36 -18.51 -10.76
N PHE A 164 28.32 -18.20 -11.55
CA PHE A 164 26.92 -18.25 -11.11
C PHE A 164 26.57 -19.59 -10.47
N LYS A 165 26.90 -20.69 -11.14
CA LYS A 165 26.59 -22.02 -10.62
C LYS A 165 27.22 -22.25 -9.26
N LYS A 166 28.52 -21.93 -9.13
CA LYS A 166 29.25 -22.09 -7.87
C LYS A 166 28.65 -21.25 -6.74
N GLU A 167 28.31 -19.99 -7.01
CA GLU A 167 27.75 -19.09 -6.00
C GLU A 167 26.32 -19.47 -5.62
N LEU A 168 25.50 -19.91 -6.58
CA LEU A 168 24.16 -20.43 -6.31
C LEU A 168 24.21 -21.70 -5.44
N GLU A 169 25.11 -22.63 -5.76
CA GLU A 169 25.34 -23.83 -4.95
C GLU A 169 25.81 -23.47 -3.53
N HIS A 170 26.68 -22.46 -3.39
CA HIS A 170 27.17 -21.98 -2.10
C HIS A 170 26.05 -21.45 -1.19
N VAL A 171 25.09 -20.70 -1.75
CA VAL A 171 23.94 -20.17 -0.99
C VAL A 171 22.79 -21.18 -0.83
N GLY A 172 22.97 -22.43 -1.29
CA GLY A 172 22.00 -23.52 -1.10
C GLY A 172 21.02 -23.75 -2.26
N ILE A 173 21.22 -23.13 -3.42
CA ILE A 173 20.47 -23.38 -4.65
C ILE A 173 21.25 -24.41 -5.48
N THR A 174 20.94 -25.70 -5.31
CA THR A 174 21.77 -26.79 -5.85
C THR A 174 21.31 -27.34 -7.19
N ASN A 175 20.04 -27.15 -7.56
CA ASN A 175 19.49 -27.64 -8.84
C ASN A 175 19.59 -26.56 -9.94
N VAL A 176 20.83 -26.31 -10.40
CA VAL A 176 21.18 -25.25 -11.34
C VAL A 176 21.64 -25.80 -12.68
N HIS A 177 20.92 -25.43 -13.74
CA HIS A 177 21.25 -25.75 -15.12
C HIS A 177 21.76 -24.50 -15.85
N VAL A 178 23.06 -24.49 -16.18
CA VAL A 178 23.67 -23.40 -16.94
C VAL A 178 23.65 -23.74 -18.42
N GLN A 179 23.18 -22.81 -19.25
CA GLN A 179 23.13 -22.96 -20.70
C GLN A 179 23.65 -21.69 -21.39
N SER A 180 24.35 -21.86 -22.51
CA SER A 180 24.71 -20.72 -23.35
C SER A 180 23.46 -20.14 -24.01
N PHE A 181 23.36 -18.82 -24.06
CA PHE A 181 22.26 -18.18 -24.78
C PHE A 181 22.42 -18.26 -26.30
N GLU A 182 23.53 -18.81 -26.81
CA GLU A 182 23.75 -19.09 -28.24
C GLU A 182 22.98 -20.34 -28.70
N ASP A 183 22.75 -21.29 -27.81
CA ASP A 183 22.05 -22.55 -28.07
C ASP A 183 20.52 -22.35 -28.20
N GLU A 184 19.81 -23.40 -28.59
CA GLU A 184 18.33 -23.43 -28.61
C GLU A 184 17.78 -23.43 -27.18
N ILE A 185 16.82 -22.54 -26.91
CA ILE A 185 16.19 -22.41 -25.59
C ILE A 185 15.29 -23.63 -25.35
N CYS A 186 15.63 -24.43 -24.35
CA CYS A 186 14.81 -25.56 -23.90
C CYS A 186 14.49 -25.44 -22.41
N PHE A 187 13.40 -26.03 -21.95
CA PHE A 187 13.01 -26.09 -20.55
C PHE A 187 12.80 -27.54 -20.11
N ASN A 188 13.19 -27.86 -18.88
CA ASN A 188 13.13 -29.16 -18.22
C ASN A 188 12.51 -29.00 -16.81
N ASP A 189 11.27 -28.52 -16.75
CA ASP A 189 10.50 -28.23 -15.53
C ASP A 189 11.14 -27.19 -14.60
N GLU A 190 11.88 -26.21 -15.13
CA GLU A 190 12.45 -25.17 -14.27
C GLU A 190 11.39 -24.24 -13.69
N SER A 191 11.57 -23.90 -12.42
CA SER A 191 10.67 -23.02 -11.66
C SER A 191 11.01 -21.53 -11.80
N LEU A 192 12.22 -21.23 -12.28
CA LEU A 192 12.74 -19.89 -12.48
C LEU A 192 13.85 -19.92 -13.54
N VAL A 193 13.79 -18.99 -14.48
CA VAL A 193 14.87 -18.74 -15.45
C VAL A 193 15.57 -17.44 -15.09
N ILE A 194 16.88 -17.38 -15.26
CA ILE A 194 17.63 -16.12 -15.20
C ILE A 194 18.49 -15.94 -16.43
N VAL A 195 18.52 -14.71 -16.93
CA VAL A 195 19.45 -14.27 -17.96
C VAL A 195 20.40 -13.25 -17.36
N PHE A 196 21.70 -13.54 -17.41
CA PHE A 196 22.74 -12.56 -17.11
C PHE A 196 23.32 -12.03 -18.42
N ASN A 197 22.92 -10.81 -18.77
CA ASN A 197 23.32 -10.11 -19.97
C ASN A 197 24.41 -9.07 -19.65
N ASP A 198 25.63 -9.32 -20.10
CA ASP A 198 26.76 -8.40 -19.98
C ASP A 198 26.93 -7.50 -21.21
N GLY A 199 25.84 -7.23 -21.90
CA GLY A 199 25.77 -6.39 -23.10
C GLY A 199 25.98 -7.17 -24.41
N MET A 200 26.23 -8.48 -24.35
CA MET A 200 26.47 -9.31 -25.53
C MET A 200 25.23 -10.07 -26.03
N ILE A 201 24.15 -10.12 -25.23
CA ILE A 201 22.93 -10.83 -25.61
C ILE A 201 22.04 -9.95 -26.50
N VAL A 202 21.60 -10.51 -27.63
CA VAL A 202 20.76 -9.82 -28.62
C VAL A 202 19.30 -9.78 -28.17
N THR A 203 18.67 -8.62 -28.33
CA THR A 203 17.27 -8.32 -27.97
C THR A 203 16.25 -9.31 -28.55
N GLU A 204 16.47 -9.84 -29.75
CA GLU A 204 15.56 -10.80 -30.37
C GLU A 204 15.44 -12.11 -29.59
N LYS A 205 16.55 -12.64 -29.09
CA LYS A 205 16.53 -13.85 -28.26
C LYS A 205 15.83 -13.61 -26.91
N LEU A 206 15.92 -12.40 -26.36
CA LEU A 206 15.16 -12.04 -25.16
C LEU A 206 13.65 -12.00 -25.40
N ARG A 207 13.21 -11.51 -26.57
CA ARG A 207 11.79 -11.58 -26.99
C ARG A 207 11.31 -13.02 -27.17
N GLN A 208 12.13 -13.86 -27.78
CA GLN A 208 11.85 -15.28 -27.91
C GLN A 208 11.73 -15.97 -26.54
N LEU A 209 12.69 -15.72 -25.65
CA LEU A 209 12.66 -16.25 -24.28
C LEU A 209 11.40 -15.82 -23.52
N ASP A 210 11.03 -14.54 -23.59
CA ASP A 210 9.85 -14.01 -22.92
C ASP A 210 8.56 -14.71 -23.38
N THR A 211 8.46 -14.98 -24.69
CA THR A 211 7.33 -15.72 -25.28
C THR A 211 7.29 -17.17 -24.77
N LEU A 212 8.43 -17.88 -24.83
CA LEU A 212 8.53 -19.26 -24.36
C LEU A 212 8.24 -19.37 -22.86
N CYS A 213 8.74 -18.43 -22.04
CA CYS A 213 8.45 -18.35 -20.61
C CYS A 213 6.96 -18.14 -20.35
N ALA A 214 6.31 -17.25 -21.10
CA ALA A 214 4.87 -17.03 -20.99
C ALA A 214 4.04 -18.26 -21.38
N GLU A 215 4.43 -19.00 -22.42
CA GLU A 215 3.76 -20.23 -22.87
C GLU A 215 3.89 -21.37 -21.85
N ASN A 216 5.02 -21.45 -21.16
CA ASN A 216 5.29 -22.49 -20.16
C ASN A 216 4.94 -22.06 -18.72
N ASN A 217 4.38 -20.86 -18.53
CA ASN A 217 4.10 -20.25 -17.22
C ASN A 217 5.33 -20.21 -16.30
N ILE A 218 6.50 -19.90 -16.87
CA ILE A 218 7.77 -19.77 -16.18
C ILE A 218 8.03 -18.28 -15.94
N ARG A 219 8.22 -17.90 -14.68
CA ARG A 219 8.73 -16.57 -14.32
C ARG A 219 10.23 -16.50 -14.58
N TRP A 220 10.73 -15.32 -14.91
CA TRP A 220 12.14 -15.15 -15.21
C TRP A 220 12.71 -13.80 -14.75
N LEU A 221 14.02 -13.79 -14.49
CA LEU A 221 14.79 -12.61 -14.14
C LEU A 221 15.71 -12.24 -15.31
N LEU A 222 15.76 -10.97 -15.64
CA LEU A 222 16.79 -10.41 -16.52
C LEU A 222 17.70 -9.52 -15.68
N SER A 223 18.99 -9.84 -15.70
CA SER A 223 20.06 -9.01 -15.15
C SER A 223 20.89 -8.45 -16.28
N GLU A 224 20.87 -7.14 -16.46
CA GLU A 224 21.70 -6.46 -17.46
C GLU A 224 22.81 -5.66 -16.76
N VAL A 225 24.02 -5.71 -17.29
CA VAL A 225 25.14 -4.91 -16.78
C VAL A 225 25.89 -4.21 -17.91
N SER A 226 26.19 -2.94 -17.67
CA SER A 226 26.97 -2.06 -18.53
C SER A 226 28.11 -1.42 -17.72
N ASP A 227 28.98 -0.64 -18.36
CA ASP A 227 30.00 0.14 -17.62
C ASP A 227 29.41 1.18 -16.67
N GLU A 228 28.19 1.67 -16.92
CA GLU A 228 27.60 2.77 -16.17
C GLU A 228 26.73 2.30 -15.01
N LYS A 229 25.98 1.21 -15.24
CA LYS A 229 24.94 0.73 -14.33
C LYS A 229 24.66 -0.76 -14.51
N GLY A 230 24.07 -1.34 -13.48
CA GLY A 230 23.36 -2.61 -13.53
C GLY A 230 21.84 -2.41 -13.47
N GLU A 231 21.09 -3.28 -14.14
CA GLU A 231 19.62 -3.29 -14.13
C GLU A 231 19.07 -4.70 -13.85
N LEU A 232 18.08 -4.80 -12.96
CA LEU A 232 17.34 -6.03 -12.67
C LEU A 232 15.88 -5.88 -13.06
N PHE A 233 15.35 -6.90 -13.70
CA PHE A 233 13.96 -7.00 -14.13
C PHE A 233 13.38 -8.34 -13.68
N TYR A 234 12.23 -8.30 -13.02
CA TYR A 234 11.41 -9.48 -12.75
C TYR A 234 10.26 -9.55 -13.74
N LEU A 235 10.20 -10.64 -14.49
CA LEU A 235 9.22 -10.86 -15.54
C LEU A 235 8.33 -12.05 -15.20
N GLU A 236 7.06 -11.77 -14.98
CA GLU A 236 6.03 -12.78 -14.73
C GLU A 236 4.74 -12.36 -15.42
N ARG A 237 4.17 -13.29 -16.19
CA ARG A 237 2.98 -13.03 -17.00
C ARG A 237 1.81 -12.64 -16.11
N GLY A 238 1.29 -11.43 -16.33
CA GLY A 238 0.15 -10.90 -15.57
C GLY A 238 0.55 -10.01 -14.40
N GLU A 239 1.75 -10.20 -13.84
CA GLU A 239 2.29 -9.42 -12.71
C GLU A 239 3.10 -8.21 -13.17
N THR A 240 4.00 -8.41 -14.14
CA THR A 240 4.88 -7.36 -14.66
C THR A 240 4.77 -7.25 -16.19
N PRO A 241 5.15 -6.09 -16.77
CA PRO A 241 5.14 -5.93 -18.22
C PRO A 241 6.07 -6.96 -18.89
N CYS A 242 5.61 -7.51 -20.03
CA CYS A 242 6.43 -8.41 -20.83
C CYS A 242 7.65 -7.67 -21.42
N TYR A 243 8.64 -8.41 -21.93
CA TYR A 243 9.87 -7.82 -22.42
C TYR A 243 9.64 -6.81 -23.56
N SER A 244 8.67 -7.06 -24.45
CA SER A 244 8.29 -6.11 -25.51
C SER A 244 7.70 -4.80 -24.98
N CYS A 245 6.97 -4.83 -23.85
CA CYS A 245 6.52 -3.60 -23.19
C CYS A 245 7.70 -2.83 -22.62
N ILE A 246 8.64 -3.53 -21.98
CA ILE A 246 9.86 -2.94 -21.40
C ILE A 246 10.70 -2.30 -22.51
N GLU A 247 10.91 -3.00 -23.63
CA GLU A 247 11.65 -2.50 -24.78
C GLU A 247 11.06 -1.16 -25.26
N LYS A 248 9.74 -1.10 -25.43
CA LYS A 248 9.04 0.08 -25.90
C LYS A 248 9.09 1.27 -24.94
N VAL A 249 8.89 1.05 -23.65
CA VAL A 249 8.78 2.15 -22.66
C VAL A 249 10.13 2.57 -22.09
N HIS A 250 11.07 1.63 -21.95
CA HIS A 250 12.34 1.84 -21.25
C HIS A 250 13.56 1.88 -22.18
N LYS A 251 13.61 1.00 -23.20
CA LYS A 251 14.81 0.84 -24.04
C LYS A 251 14.83 1.74 -25.29
N GLN A 252 13.67 2.13 -25.84
CA GLN A 252 13.61 3.01 -27.02
C GLN A 252 14.29 4.38 -26.82
N ASN A 253 14.40 4.85 -25.57
CA ASN A 253 15.01 6.15 -25.23
C ASN A 253 16.48 6.05 -24.77
N GLN A 254 17.06 4.85 -24.70
CA GLN A 254 18.45 4.65 -24.29
C GLN A 254 19.34 4.58 -25.54
N SER A 255 20.16 5.62 -25.76
CA SER A 255 21.12 5.67 -26.86
C SER A 255 22.07 4.47 -26.83
N ALA A 256 22.08 3.69 -27.91
CA ALA A 256 22.76 2.41 -28.08
C ALA A 256 24.30 2.48 -28.16
N LYS A 257 24.96 2.94 -27.10
CA LYS A 257 26.40 2.76 -26.90
C LYS A 257 26.69 2.32 -25.47
N THR A 258 26.33 1.08 -25.15
CA THR A 258 26.85 0.44 -23.94
C THR A 258 28.23 -0.11 -24.25
N ASN A 259 29.27 0.52 -23.72
CA ASN A 259 30.59 -0.09 -23.68
C ASN A 259 30.54 -1.39 -22.86
N LYS A 260 31.40 -2.34 -23.21
CA LYS A 260 31.50 -3.64 -22.52
C LYS A 260 31.81 -3.40 -21.04
N PRO A 261 31.02 -3.95 -20.10
CA PRO A 261 31.20 -3.71 -18.68
C PRO A 261 32.59 -4.11 -18.21
N ASN A 262 33.19 -3.29 -17.34
CA ASN A 262 34.37 -3.63 -16.55
C ASN A 262 34.12 -4.97 -15.84
N HIS A 263 35.07 -5.90 -15.96
CA HIS A 263 34.94 -7.26 -15.40
C HIS A 263 34.58 -7.26 -13.92
N TYR A 264 35.21 -6.42 -13.10
CA TYR A 264 34.92 -6.34 -11.66
C TYR A 264 33.52 -5.80 -11.38
N MET A 265 33.00 -4.90 -12.22
CA MET A 265 31.64 -4.38 -12.08
C MET A 265 30.60 -5.43 -12.50
N ALA A 266 30.89 -6.18 -13.57
CA ALA A 266 30.06 -7.31 -13.97
C ALA A 266 30.05 -8.42 -12.90
N GLU A 267 31.20 -8.72 -12.28
CA GLU A 267 31.29 -9.69 -11.19
C GLU A 267 30.54 -9.21 -9.94
N PHE A 268 30.72 -7.95 -9.54
CA PHE A 268 29.94 -7.34 -8.46
C PHE A 268 28.43 -7.44 -8.72
N TRP A 269 28.00 -7.10 -9.94
CA TRP A 269 26.60 -7.16 -10.34
C TRP A 269 26.06 -8.59 -10.37
N MET A 270 26.89 -9.55 -10.74
CA MET A 270 26.56 -10.98 -10.68
C MET A 270 26.26 -11.42 -9.24
N TYR A 271 27.06 -11.03 -8.25
CA TYR A 271 26.75 -11.32 -6.83
C TYR A 271 25.44 -10.63 -6.39
N PHE A 272 25.21 -9.38 -6.82
CA PHE A 272 23.95 -8.68 -6.56
C PHE A 272 22.74 -9.42 -7.17
N THR A 273 22.94 -10.04 -8.34
CA THR A 273 21.94 -10.84 -9.03
C THR A 273 21.67 -12.17 -8.31
N VAL A 274 22.71 -12.83 -7.76
CA VAL A 274 22.56 -14.03 -6.92
C VAL A 274 21.73 -13.71 -5.67
N GLN A 275 21.92 -12.54 -5.07
CA GLN A 275 21.11 -12.09 -3.94
C GLN A 275 19.64 -11.90 -4.32
N GLU A 276 19.34 -11.31 -5.48
CA GLU A 276 17.96 -11.19 -5.98
C GLU A 276 17.33 -12.56 -6.24
N LEU A 277 18.09 -13.53 -6.78
CA LEU A 277 17.64 -14.91 -6.97
C LEU A 277 17.27 -15.57 -5.64
N MET A 278 18.15 -15.42 -4.64
CA MET A 278 17.91 -15.91 -3.29
C MET A 278 16.60 -15.34 -2.75
N TYR A 279 16.35 -14.03 -2.89
CA TYR A 279 15.09 -13.40 -2.47
C TYR A 279 13.88 -13.90 -3.26
N CYS A 280 14.03 -14.13 -4.57
CA CYS A 280 12.94 -14.61 -5.45
C CYS A 280 12.45 -16.00 -5.05
N LEU A 281 13.39 -16.88 -4.71
CA LEU A 281 13.13 -18.28 -4.39
C LEU A 281 12.74 -18.46 -2.91
N SER A 282 13.49 -17.85 -1.99
CA SER A 282 13.26 -18.00 -0.56
C SER A 282 12.19 -17.08 0.00
N ARG A 283 11.89 -15.97 -0.67
CA ARG A 283 10.99 -14.92 -0.18
C ARG A 283 11.34 -14.42 1.22
N ILE A 284 12.62 -14.49 1.61
CA ILE A 284 13.10 -14.00 2.90
C ILE A 284 13.17 -12.48 2.96
N ASN A 285 13.29 -11.82 1.81
CA ASN A 285 13.31 -10.36 1.66
C ASN A 285 12.47 -9.97 0.43
N PRO A 286 11.89 -8.76 0.36
CA PRO A 286 11.34 -8.25 -0.89
C PRO A 286 12.40 -8.19 -1.98
N LEU A 287 11.96 -8.44 -3.21
CA LEU A 287 12.80 -8.29 -4.40
C LEU A 287 13.19 -6.81 -4.60
N PHE A 288 14.42 -6.57 -5.04
CA PHE A 288 14.84 -5.25 -5.49
C PHE A 288 14.08 -4.83 -6.74
N SER A 289 13.92 -5.75 -7.69
CA SER A 289 13.15 -5.57 -8.92
C SER A 289 11.66 -5.68 -8.62
N GLY A 290 11.13 -6.83 -8.19
CA GLY A 290 9.72 -6.95 -7.78
C GLY A 290 8.76 -6.44 -8.87
N GLN A 291 8.02 -5.36 -8.59
CA GLN A 291 7.16 -4.67 -9.58
C GLN A 291 7.86 -3.52 -10.34
N TYR A 292 9.17 -3.42 -10.20
CA TYR A 292 10.03 -2.35 -10.68
C TYR A 292 11.18 -2.89 -11.52
N VAL A 293 11.76 -2.00 -12.31
CA VAL A 293 13.13 -2.13 -12.80
C VAL A 293 14.02 -1.47 -11.78
N TYR A 294 14.92 -2.25 -11.18
CA TYR A 294 15.92 -1.74 -10.26
C TYR A 294 17.17 -1.37 -11.05
N GLN A 295 17.67 -0.14 -10.86
CA GLN A 295 18.88 0.36 -11.50
C GLN A 295 19.88 0.77 -10.43
N LEU A 296 21.13 0.35 -10.55
CA LEU A 296 22.24 0.82 -9.72
C LEU A 296 23.32 1.45 -10.59
N TYR A 297 23.61 2.72 -10.37
CA TYR A 297 24.63 3.47 -11.11
C TYR A 297 25.97 3.36 -10.40
N PHE A 298 26.98 2.84 -11.08
CA PHE A 298 28.29 2.52 -10.48
C PHE A 298 29.16 3.76 -10.24
N GLN A 299 28.93 4.85 -10.97
CA GLN A 299 29.73 6.08 -10.86
C GLN A 299 29.55 6.79 -9.51
N ASN A 300 28.35 6.72 -8.93
CA ASN A 300 27.98 7.45 -7.71
C ASN A 300 27.26 6.58 -6.67
N TRP A 301 27.13 5.28 -6.93
CA TRP A 301 26.45 4.30 -6.07
C TRP A 301 25.01 4.70 -5.73
N THR A 302 24.34 5.41 -6.65
CA THR A 302 22.93 5.74 -6.52
C THR A 302 22.05 4.69 -7.19
N ASN A 303 20.85 4.49 -6.66
CA ASN A 303 19.88 3.58 -7.24
C ASN A 303 18.59 4.30 -7.64
N LYS A 304 17.85 3.69 -8.55
CA LYS A 304 16.48 4.08 -8.94
C LYS A 304 15.62 2.84 -9.08
N GLN A 305 14.35 2.98 -8.72
CA GLN A 305 13.31 1.99 -9.00
C GLN A 305 12.28 2.60 -9.95
N LEU A 306 12.10 1.98 -11.11
CA LEU A 306 11.17 2.44 -12.14
C LEU A 306 10.01 1.47 -12.26
N ARG A 307 8.79 1.94 -12.03
CA ARG A 307 7.59 1.13 -12.23
C ARG A 307 7.11 1.29 -13.67
N LEU A 308 7.35 0.28 -14.50
CA LEU A 308 7.00 0.33 -15.90
C LEU A 308 5.52 -0.04 -16.10
N PRO A 309 4.77 0.73 -16.92
CA PRO A 309 3.40 0.37 -17.24
C PRO A 309 3.34 -0.75 -18.29
N PHE A 310 2.24 -1.50 -18.29
CA PHE A 310 1.91 -2.36 -19.43
C PHE A 310 1.53 -1.48 -20.62
N VAL A 311 2.01 -1.85 -21.82
CA VAL A 311 1.62 -1.17 -23.06
C VAL A 311 0.25 -1.70 -23.50
N PRO A 312 -0.82 -0.87 -23.56
CA PRO A 312 -2.12 -1.30 -24.05
C PRO A 312 -2.03 -1.76 -25.52
N GLY A 313 -2.72 -2.85 -25.88
CA GLY A 313 -2.62 -3.44 -27.23
C GLY A 313 -1.37 -4.31 -27.45
N CYS A 314 -0.46 -4.44 -26.48
CA CYS A 314 0.62 -5.42 -26.56
C CYS A 314 0.06 -6.85 -26.52
N SER A 315 0.81 -7.84 -27.01
CA SER A 315 0.42 -9.26 -26.91
C SER A 315 0.23 -9.76 -25.46
N CYS A 316 0.74 -9.02 -24.48
CA CYS A 316 0.47 -9.27 -23.06
C CYS A 316 -0.79 -8.62 -22.50
N ARG A 317 -1.33 -7.61 -23.20
CA ARG A 317 -2.56 -6.86 -22.88
C ARG A 317 -3.28 -6.50 -24.19
N PRO A 318 -3.81 -7.50 -24.92
CA PRO A 318 -4.38 -7.26 -26.24
C PRO A 318 -5.62 -6.35 -26.13
N ILE A 319 -5.76 -5.46 -27.10
CA ILE A 319 -6.95 -4.64 -27.31
C ILE A 319 -7.22 -4.68 -28.81
N ASP A 320 -8.42 -5.12 -29.20
CA ASP A 320 -8.76 -5.33 -30.60
C ASP A 320 -8.60 -4.04 -31.41
N ASN A 321 -7.89 -4.15 -32.54
CA ASN A 321 -7.64 -3.05 -33.48
C ASN A 321 -7.01 -1.79 -32.86
N TYR A 322 -6.25 -1.93 -31.78
CA TYR A 322 -5.61 -0.81 -31.10
C TYR A 322 -4.09 -0.96 -31.02
N GLU A 323 -3.38 0.00 -31.58
CA GLU A 323 -1.93 0.14 -31.43
C GLU A 323 -1.61 1.34 -30.54
N CYS A 324 -1.02 1.09 -29.37
CA CYS A 324 -0.62 2.14 -28.46
C CYS A 324 0.56 2.93 -29.01
N LYS A 325 0.39 4.21 -29.35
CA LYS A 325 1.51 5.10 -29.68
C LYS A 325 2.28 5.55 -28.43
N GLU A 326 1.54 6.02 -27.43
CA GLU A 326 2.05 6.46 -26.13
C GLU A 326 1.14 5.90 -25.05
N VAL A 327 1.73 5.46 -23.93
CA VAL A 327 0.96 4.88 -22.83
C VAL A 327 0.14 5.98 -22.14
N PRO A 328 -1.20 5.88 -22.07
CA PRO A 328 -2.01 6.89 -21.41
C PRO A 328 -1.64 7.04 -19.93
N LEU A 329 -1.60 8.29 -19.43
CA LEU A 329 -1.25 8.58 -18.03
C LEU A 329 -2.14 7.83 -17.04
N ALA A 330 -3.45 7.71 -17.33
CA ALA A 330 -4.38 6.94 -16.50
C ALA A 330 -3.99 5.46 -16.42
N ALA A 331 -3.59 4.85 -17.53
CA ALA A 331 -3.11 3.46 -17.54
C ALA A 331 -1.78 3.33 -16.77
N ALA A 332 -0.87 4.30 -16.92
CA ALA A 332 0.39 4.30 -16.17
C ALA A 332 0.16 4.45 -14.66
N TYR A 333 -0.76 5.32 -14.25
CA TYR A 333 -1.17 5.49 -12.86
C TYR A 333 -1.80 4.21 -12.30
N GLU A 334 -2.78 3.61 -12.99
CA GLU A 334 -3.44 2.39 -12.52
C GLU A 334 -2.42 1.25 -12.32
N ASN A 335 -1.46 1.11 -13.24
CA ASN A 335 -0.38 0.14 -13.09
C ASN A 335 0.60 0.49 -11.95
N SER A 336 0.84 1.78 -11.68
CA SER A 336 1.78 2.21 -10.64
C SER A 336 1.25 2.01 -9.22
N VAL A 337 -0.06 1.88 -9.07
CA VAL A 337 -0.74 1.67 -7.78
C VAL A 337 -1.39 0.29 -7.65
N ALA A 338 -1.23 -0.58 -8.65
CA ALA A 338 -1.74 -1.95 -8.61
C ALA A 338 -1.05 -2.76 -7.50
N PHE A 339 -1.82 -3.53 -6.74
CA PHE A 339 -1.26 -4.47 -5.78
C PHE A 339 -0.70 -5.70 -6.51
N PRO A 340 0.44 -6.24 -6.08
CA PRO A 340 0.89 -7.54 -6.58
C PRO A 340 -0.12 -8.64 -6.23
N SER A 341 -0.09 -9.74 -6.99
CA SER A 341 -0.87 -10.91 -6.64
C SER A 341 -0.44 -11.51 -5.30
N PHE A 342 -1.32 -12.32 -4.72
CA PHE A 342 -1.14 -12.88 -3.38
C PHE A 342 0.19 -13.61 -3.21
N HIS A 343 0.66 -14.34 -4.24
CA HIS A 343 1.92 -15.06 -4.14
C HIS A 343 3.09 -14.10 -3.96
N LEU A 344 3.07 -12.88 -4.50
CA LEU A 344 4.11 -11.84 -4.37
C LEU A 344 3.93 -10.91 -3.15
N ASN A 345 2.80 -11.00 -2.46
CA ASN A 345 2.55 -10.21 -1.25
C ASN A 345 3.46 -10.62 -0.09
N THR A 346 3.77 -9.66 0.77
CA THR A 346 4.50 -9.88 2.02
C THR A 346 3.53 -9.71 3.21
N PRO A 347 3.24 -10.77 3.98
CA PRO A 347 2.34 -10.68 5.13
C PRO A 347 2.70 -9.57 6.13
N LYS A 348 4.00 -9.24 6.31
CA LYS A 348 4.43 -8.13 7.17
C LYS A 348 3.80 -6.78 6.82
N SER A 349 3.49 -6.53 5.55
CA SER A 349 2.92 -5.25 5.08
C SER A 349 1.61 -4.87 5.81
N HIS A 350 0.83 -5.84 6.29
CA HIS A 350 -0.39 -5.61 7.07
C HIS A 350 -0.14 -4.99 8.45
N GLN A 351 1.06 -5.15 9.03
CA GLN A 351 1.37 -4.59 10.36
C GLN A 351 1.57 -3.06 10.34
N MET A 352 1.78 -2.47 9.15
CA MET A 352 1.91 -1.03 8.98
C MET A 352 0.65 -0.26 9.40
N HIS A 353 -0.50 -0.93 9.51
CA HIS A 353 -1.75 -0.32 9.97
C HIS A 353 -1.72 0.16 11.42
N TYR A 354 -0.87 -0.43 12.28
CA TYR A 354 -0.81 -0.11 13.72
C TYR A 354 0.18 1.00 14.09
N LYS A 355 0.76 1.72 13.10
CA LYS A 355 1.61 2.89 13.38
C LYS A 355 0.79 4.00 14.03
N ALA A 356 1.25 4.50 15.18
CA ALA A 356 0.60 5.57 15.95
C ALA A 356 0.33 6.84 15.10
N SER A 357 1.22 7.15 14.16
CA SER A 357 1.05 8.25 13.20
C SER A 357 -0.22 8.15 12.35
N ASN A 358 -0.70 6.93 12.06
CA ASN A 358 -1.93 6.73 11.28
C ASN A 358 -3.19 7.07 12.10
N MET A 359 -3.14 6.92 13.42
CA MET A 359 -4.28 7.23 14.30
C MET A 359 -4.47 8.74 14.41
N GLU A 360 -3.40 9.51 14.55
CA GLU A 360 -3.47 10.98 14.62
C GLU A 360 -4.09 11.59 13.35
N LEU A 361 -3.80 11.03 12.18
CA LEU A 361 -4.38 11.49 10.91
C LEU A 361 -5.91 11.41 10.91
N ALA A 362 -6.52 10.41 11.56
CA ALA A 362 -7.98 10.27 11.61
C ALA A 362 -8.67 11.41 12.38
N HIS A 363 -7.96 12.06 13.31
CA HIS A 363 -8.44 13.19 14.11
C HIS A 363 -8.08 14.56 13.52
N HIS A 364 -7.35 14.60 12.41
CA HIS A 364 -7.00 15.86 11.76
C HIS A 364 -8.17 16.35 10.89
N PHE A 365 -8.77 17.48 11.26
CA PHE A 365 -9.86 18.13 10.51
C PHE A 365 -9.41 19.49 10.03
N LYS A 366 -9.74 19.84 8.78
CA LYS A 366 -9.63 21.21 8.30
C LYS A 366 -10.59 22.10 9.08
N LYS A 367 -10.10 23.27 9.51
CA LYS A 367 -10.86 24.26 10.27
C LYS A 367 -10.75 25.62 9.61
N MET A 368 -11.88 26.30 9.49
CA MET A 368 -11.98 27.64 8.90
C MET A 368 -12.25 28.66 10.01
N LEU A 369 -11.24 28.92 10.84
CA LEU A 369 -11.38 29.65 12.11
C LEU A 369 -11.71 31.14 11.96
N ASN A 370 -11.39 31.75 10.83
CA ASN A 370 -11.53 33.21 10.62
C ASN A 370 -12.83 33.60 9.90
N PHE A 371 -13.76 32.66 9.72
CA PHE A 371 -15.01 32.88 8.99
C PHE A 371 -16.21 32.82 9.94
N PRO A 372 -17.28 33.60 9.70
CA PRO A 372 -18.52 33.48 10.45
C PRO A 372 -19.05 32.03 10.40
N VAL A 373 -19.60 31.56 11.52
CA VAL A 373 -20.07 30.18 11.66
C VAL A 373 -21.59 30.14 11.83
N VAL A 374 -22.25 29.34 11.01
CA VAL A 374 -23.66 28.95 11.15
C VAL A 374 -23.71 27.58 11.83
N THR A 375 -24.32 27.51 13.01
CA THR A 375 -24.51 26.24 13.72
C THR A 375 -25.65 25.44 13.07
N LEU A 376 -25.43 24.16 12.80
CA LEU A 376 -26.47 23.29 12.25
C LEU A 376 -27.28 22.60 13.37
N PRO A 377 -28.56 22.27 13.11
CA PRO A 377 -29.36 21.51 14.07
C PRO A 377 -28.69 20.17 14.43
N GLN A 378 -28.80 19.75 15.70
CA GLN A 378 -28.20 18.51 16.16
C GLN A 378 -28.97 17.30 15.66
N TYR A 379 -28.34 16.12 15.66
CA TYR A 379 -28.88 14.90 15.05
C TYR A 379 -30.33 14.59 15.47
N ASP A 380 -30.69 14.81 16.73
CA ASP A 380 -32.02 14.49 17.26
C ASP A 380 -33.13 15.39 16.69
N ASP A 381 -32.79 16.62 16.28
CA ASP A 381 -33.70 17.61 15.70
C ASP A 381 -33.79 17.51 14.15
N LEU A 382 -32.96 16.66 13.54
CA LEU A 382 -32.89 16.51 12.09
C LEU A 382 -34.02 15.62 11.53
N PRO A 383 -34.57 15.96 10.35
CA PRO A 383 -35.55 15.11 9.69
C PRO A 383 -34.92 13.75 9.38
N LYS A 384 -35.64 12.67 9.67
CA LYS A 384 -35.16 11.32 9.41
C LYS A 384 -35.60 10.91 8.00
N PRO A 385 -34.68 10.49 7.11
CA PRO A 385 -35.05 10.01 5.78
C PRO A 385 -35.98 8.79 5.88
N ASP A 386 -36.95 8.71 4.98
CA ASP A 386 -37.89 7.60 4.91
C ASP A 386 -37.17 6.29 4.57
N LYS A 387 -37.23 5.32 5.49
CA LYS A 387 -36.57 4.02 5.36
C LYS A 387 -37.08 3.23 4.16
N GLU A 388 -38.37 3.31 3.82
CA GLU A 388 -38.93 2.57 2.69
C GLU A 388 -38.38 3.09 1.36
N VAL A 389 -38.18 4.40 1.26
CA VAL A 389 -37.56 5.04 0.09
C VAL A 389 -36.08 4.64 -0.04
N LEU A 390 -35.34 4.60 1.08
CA LEU A 390 -33.94 4.14 1.10
C LEU A 390 -33.80 2.68 0.62
N HIS A 391 -34.72 1.80 1.00
CA HIS A 391 -34.70 0.39 0.61
C HIS A 391 -35.00 0.16 -0.87
N SER A 392 -35.75 1.06 -1.50
CA SER A 392 -36.15 0.88 -2.90
C SER A 392 -35.01 1.07 -3.90
N MET A 393 -33.93 1.82 -3.57
CA MET A 393 -32.79 2.19 -4.45
C MET A 393 -33.14 2.65 -5.88
N ILE A 394 -34.42 2.83 -6.18
CA ILE A 394 -34.95 3.11 -7.50
C ILE A 394 -35.04 4.62 -7.66
N ASN A 395 -34.19 5.17 -8.54
CA ASN A 395 -34.19 6.57 -8.97
C ASN A 395 -35.42 6.95 -9.83
N GLU A 396 -36.42 6.08 -9.97
CA GLU A 396 -37.58 6.31 -10.87
C GLU A 396 -38.63 7.28 -10.31
N ARG A 397 -38.41 7.90 -9.13
CA ARG A 397 -39.35 8.91 -8.63
C ARG A 397 -39.13 10.27 -9.33
N ARG A 398 -39.96 10.45 -10.36
CA ARG A 398 -40.47 11.67 -11.02
C ARG A 398 -39.74 13.00 -10.71
N LEU A 399 -39.26 13.59 -11.81
CA LEU A 399 -38.90 14.99 -12.11
C LEU A 399 -39.85 16.11 -11.63
N GLN A 400 -40.77 15.85 -10.69
CA GLN A 400 -41.55 16.93 -10.06
C GLN A 400 -40.71 17.53 -8.95
N LEU A 401 -39.93 18.54 -9.33
CA LEU A 401 -39.25 19.42 -8.39
C LEU A 401 -40.29 19.97 -7.41
N PRO A 402 -40.16 19.70 -6.09
CA PRO A 402 -41.03 20.32 -5.12
C PRO A 402 -40.88 21.84 -5.22
N ASN A 403 -42.00 22.56 -5.27
CA ASN A 403 -42.02 24.02 -5.38
C ASN A 403 -41.70 24.71 -4.03
N ARG A 404 -40.87 24.07 -3.19
CA ARG A 404 -40.56 24.50 -1.82
C ARG A 404 -39.03 24.61 -1.67
N PRO A 405 -38.54 25.65 -0.99
CA PRO A 405 -37.11 25.84 -0.78
C PRO A 405 -36.52 24.70 0.09
N LEU A 406 -35.27 24.35 -0.16
CA LEU A 406 -34.51 23.44 0.70
C LEU A 406 -34.35 24.07 2.09
N THR A 407 -34.70 23.33 3.14
CA THR A 407 -34.55 23.80 4.52
C THR A 407 -33.12 23.62 5.05
N LEU A 408 -32.69 24.46 6.00
CA LEU A 408 -31.41 24.28 6.68
C LEU A 408 -31.29 22.91 7.36
N ALA A 409 -32.39 22.39 7.93
CA ALA A 409 -32.42 21.08 8.57
C ALA A 409 -32.21 19.94 7.56
N GLN A 410 -32.81 20.01 6.37
CA GLN A 410 -32.56 19.04 5.31
C GLN A 410 -31.11 19.08 4.84
N LEU A 411 -30.56 20.28 4.59
CA LEU A 411 -29.16 20.45 4.22
C LEU A 411 -28.20 19.87 5.28
N ALA A 412 -28.50 20.11 6.56
CA ALA A 412 -27.72 19.59 7.67
C ALA A 412 -27.65 18.05 7.67
N VAL A 413 -28.74 17.36 7.35
CA VAL A 413 -28.75 15.89 7.24
C VAL A 413 -27.82 15.42 6.13
N LEU A 414 -27.85 16.06 4.96
CA LEU A 414 -27.02 15.70 3.82
C LEU A 414 -25.54 15.78 4.20
N VAL A 415 -25.07 16.92 4.71
CA VAL A 415 -23.65 17.08 5.08
C VAL A 415 -23.25 16.22 6.29
N LEU A 416 -24.17 15.97 7.23
CA LEU A 416 -23.93 15.06 8.36
C LEU A 416 -23.67 13.64 7.89
N TYR A 417 -24.51 13.11 7.01
CA TYR A 417 -24.37 11.74 6.50
C TYR A 417 -23.25 11.61 5.47
N GLY A 418 -22.96 12.66 4.69
CA GLY A 418 -21.86 12.66 3.72
C GLY A 418 -20.47 12.66 4.37
N ALA A 419 -20.22 13.55 5.35
CA ALA A 419 -18.88 13.74 5.91
C ALA A 419 -18.83 13.92 7.44
N GLY A 420 -19.97 13.87 8.12
CA GLY A 420 -20.05 14.11 9.56
C GLY A 420 -19.57 12.98 10.45
N ILE A 421 -19.42 13.31 11.73
CA ILE A 421 -19.03 12.38 12.80
C ILE A 421 -20.30 11.81 13.43
N LYS A 422 -20.33 10.48 13.59
CA LYS A 422 -21.42 9.78 14.26
C LYS A 422 -21.20 9.70 15.77
N GLN A 423 -19.99 9.33 16.19
CA GLN A 423 -19.67 9.13 17.61
C GLN A 423 -18.16 9.21 17.86
N PHE A 424 -17.77 9.68 19.05
CA PHE A 424 -16.43 9.51 19.61
C PHE A 424 -16.47 8.36 20.63
N GLU A 425 -15.64 7.35 20.44
CA GLU A 425 -15.55 6.18 21.32
C GLU A 425 -14.60 6.46 22.50
N ALA A 426 -14.84 5.82 23.64
CA ALA A 426 -14.03 5.97 24.86
C ALA A 426 -12.56 5.53 24.67
N ASN A 427 -12.30 4.63 23.71
CA ASN A 427 -10.96 4.19 23.33
C ASN A 427 -10.21 5.18 22.40
N GLY A 428 -10.79 6.35 22.13
CA GLY A 428 -10.25 7.36 21.24
C GLY A 428 -10.59 7.17 19.77
N GLN A 429 -11.30 6.12 19.37
CA GLN A 429 -11.69 5.91 17.97
C GLN A 429 -12.84 6.84 17.55
N LEU A 430 -12.81 7.26 16.29
CA LEU A 430 -13.84 8.07 15.67
C LEU A 430 -14.78 7.20 14.83
N LYS A 431 -16.09 7.29 15.00
CA LYS A 431 -17.07 6.71 14.07
C LYS A 431 -17.63 7.79 13.17
N ARG A 432 -17.57 7.58 11.85
CA ARG A 432 -18.11 8.47 10.82
C ARG A 432 -19.42 7.92 10.27
N TRP A 433 -20.27 8.78 9.71
CA TRP A 433 -21.47 8.34 9.01
C TRP A 433 -21.16 7.72 7.65
N SER A 434 -20.21 8.31 6.93
CA SER A 434 -19.68 7.77 5.68
C SER A 434 -18.36 7.03 5.94
N PRO A 435 -18.22 5.77 5.50
CA PRO A 435 -16.97 5.04 5.61
C PRO A 435 -15.92 5.66 4.69
N THR A 436 -14.67 5.69 5.16
CA THR A 436 -13.51 6.21 4.39
C THR A 436 -12.30 5.31 4.55
N GLY A 437 -11.38 5.35 3.59
CA GLY A 437 -10.15 4.57 3.61
C GLY A 437 -9.37 4.76 4.91
N GLY A 438 -9.26 3.70 5.72
CA GLY A 438 -8.59 3.76 7.01
C GLY A 438 -9.23 4.71 8.04
N ASN A 439 -10.50 5.08 7.84
CA ASN A 439 -11.26 6.04 8.64
C ASN A 439 -10.64 7.45 8.70
N LEU A 440 -9.86 7.81 7.68
CA LEU A 440 -9.15 9.08 7.66
C LEU A 440 -10.10 10.27 7.53
N GLY A 441 -11.24 10.15 6.85
CA GLY A 441 -12.12 11.29 6.57
C GLY A 441 -11.45 12.27 5.61
N SER A 442 -11.31 11.85 4.35
CA SER A 442 -10.64 12.59 3.28
C SER A 442 -11.58 13.57 2.58
N THR A 443 -12.87 13.26 2.50
CA THR A 443 -13.87 14.08 1.81
C THR A 443 -14.26 15.30 2.62
N GLU A 444 -13.93 16.47 2.10
CA GLU A 444 -14.31 17.77 2.63
C GLU A 444 -15.44 18.36 1.79
N LEU A 445 -16.48 18.90 2.43
CA LEU A 445 -17.67 19.38 1.72
C LEU A 445 -17.70 20.91 1.69
N TYR A 446 -17.69 21.44 0.47
CA TYR A 446 -17.94 22.85 0.18
C TYR A 446 -19.35 22.99 -0.40
N LEU A 447 -20.03 24.07 -0.06
CA LEU A 447 -21.41 24.30 -0.48
C LEU A 447 -21.50 25.64 -1.20
N MET A 448 -22.00 25.62 -2.43
CA MET A 448 -22.44 26.83 -3.14
C MET A 448 -23.95 26.94 -2.96
N VAL A 449 -24.36 27.73 -1.98
CA VAL A 449 -25.75 27.92 -1.57
C VAL A 449 -26.38 28.98 -2.46
N HIS A 450 -27.32 28.56 -3.31
CA HIS A 450 -28.10 29.48 -4.14
C HIS A 450 -29.30 29.97 -3.33
N HIS A 451 -30.17 29.04 -2.90
CA HIS A 451 -31.41 29.35 -2.19
C HIS A 451 -31.76 28.26 -1.16
N VAL A 452 -31.49 28.52 0.12
CA VAL A 452 -31.79 27.63 1.25
C VAL A 452 -32.46 28.44 2.35
N GLU A 453 -33.55 27.93 2.93
CA GLU A 453 -34.30 28.63 3.96
C GLU A 453 -33.41 28.94 5.18
N SER A 454 -33.45 30.19 5.64
CA SER A 454 -32.66 30.68 6.77
C SER A 454 -31.13 30.62 6.58
N LEU A 455 -30.64 30.58 5.34
CA LEU A 455 -29.22 30.62 5.02
C LEU A 455 -28.94 31.65 3.91
N GLU A 456 -27.94 32.50 4.11
CA GLU A 456 -27.55 33.51 3.12
C GLU A 456 -26.94 32.85 1.87
N SER A 457 -27.19 33.41 0.69
CA SER A 457 -26.58 32.93 -0.56
C SER A 457 -25.06 33.16 -0.55
N GLY A 458 -24.30 32.18 -1.04
CA GLY A 458 -22.84 32.25 -1.02
C GLY A 458 -22.13 30.91 -0.88
N ILE A 459 -20.87 30.96 -0.47
CA ILE A 459 -19.98 29.79 -0.37
C ILE A 459 -19.73 29.44 1.09
N TYR A 460 -19.91 28.17 1.43
CA TYR A 460 -19.69 27.63 2.76
C TYR A 460 -18.75 26.43 2.75
N PHE A 461 -18.14 26.19 3.91
CA PHE A 461 -17.38 24.97 4.20
C PHE A 461 -18.00 24.25 5.39
N TYR A 462 -18.27 22.96 5.24
CA TYR A 462 -18.77 22.14 6.33
C TYR A 462 -17.65 21.72 7.27
N GLN A 463 -17.81 22.01 8.57
CA GLN A 463 -16.87 21.63 9.63
C GLN A 463 -17.39 20.38 10.39
N PRO A 464 -16.83 19.18 10.14
CA PRO A 464 -17.37 17.94 10.73
C PRO A 464 -17.19 17.86 12.24
N ALA A 465 -16.14 18.49 12.79
CA ALA A 465 -15.79 18.39 14.20
C ALA A 465 -16.84 19.00 15.15
N ASN A 466 -17.57 20.00 14.70
CA ASN A 466 -18.58 20.72 15.48
C ASN A 466 -19.96 20.77 14.79
N HIS A 467 -20.13 20.05 13.67
CA HIS A 467 -21.34 20.05 12.86
C HIS A 467 -21.85 21.48 12.55
N SER A 468 -21.04 22.26 11.82
CA SER A 468 -21.34 23.65 11.48
C SER A 468 -20.91 24.03 10.07
N LEU A 469 -21.38 25.17 9.55
CA LEU A 469 -20.94 25.76 8.29
C LEU A 469 -20.12 27.02 8.54
N SER A 470 -18.92 27.11 7.97
CA SER A 470 -18.15 28.36 7.89
C SER A 470 -18.53 29.11 6.62
N PHE A 471 -18.96 30.37 6.75
CA PHE A 471 -19.34 31.23 5.63
C PHE A 471 -18.12 31.90 5.01
N ILE A 472 -17.70 31.44 3.84
CA ILE A 472 -16.43 31.83 3.18
C ILE A 472 -16.59 33.13 2.40
N GLU A 473 -17.66 33.25 1.62
CA GLU A 473 -17.87 34.35 0.68
C GLU A 473 -19.38 34.59 0.51
N ALA A 474 -19.81 35.83 0.75
CA ALA A 474 -21.15 36.28 0.43
C ALA A 474 -21.27 36.55 -1.08
N LEU A 475 -22.30 36.01 -1.71
CA LEU A 475 -22.58 36.19 -3.13
C LEU A 475 -24.08 36.42 -3.31
N SER A 476 -24.46 37.20 -4.31
CA SER A 476 -25.87 37.24 -4.72
C SER A 476 -26.29 35.90 -5.35
N GLU A 477 -27.58 35.59 -5.33
CA GLU A 477 -28.12 34.40 -5.98
C GLU A 477 -27.70 34.33 -7.48
N GLU A 478 -27.70 35.48 -8.17
CA GLU A 478 -27.23 35.57 -9.56
C GLU A 478 -25.75 35.20 -9.71
N GLN A 479 -24.88 35.66 -8.81
CA GLN A 479 -23.46 35.32 -8.83
C GLN A 479 -23.24 33.82 -8.57
N VAL A 480 -23.97 33.23 -7.62
CA VAL A 480 -23.91 31.77 -7.37
C VAL A 480 -24.36 31.00 -8.60
N ALA A 481 -25.48 31.41 -9.22
CA ALA A 481 -25.99 30.78 -10.44
C ALA A 481 -24.97 30.82 -11.60
N ILE A 482 -24.27 31.95 -11.78
CA ILE A 482 -23.20 32.09 -12.79
C ILE A 482 -22.05 31.12 -12.48
N VAL A 483 -21.60 31.05 -11.22
CA VAL A 483 -20.51 30.13 -10.82
C VAL A 483 -20.90 28.67 -11.04
N ILE A 484 -22.10 28.27 -10.66
CA ILE A 484 -22.57 26.88 -10.87
C ILE A 484 -22.63 26.56 -12.37
N ARG A 485 -23.25 27.40 -13.20
CA ARG A 485 -23.37 27.17 -14.65
C ARG A 485 -22.03 27.10 -15.38
N SER A 486 -21.05 27.86 -14.92
CA SER A 486 -19.71 27.89 -15.52
C SER A 486 -18.80 26.78 -15.03
N SER A 487 -19.08 26.18 -13.87
CA SER A 487 -18.19 25.20 -13.23
C SER A 487 -18.61 23.75 -13.41
N VAL A 488 -19.90 23.45 -13.58
CA VAL A 488 -20.42 22.08 -13.67
C VAL A 488 -21.39 21.89 -14.84
N LYS A 489 -21.50 20.66 -15.34
CA LYS A 489 -22.55 20.29 -16.31
C LYS A 489 -23.70 19.60 -15.58
N THR A 490 -24.89 20.20 -15.66
CA THR A 490 -26.14 19.64 -15.12
C THR A 490 -27.11 19.28 -16.24
N GLN A 491 -27.96 18.28 -16.04
CA GLN A 491 -29.05 17.91 -16.94
C GLN A 491 -30.27 18.81 -16.73
N SER A 492 -30.48 19.31 -15.51
CA SER A 492 -31.56 20.25 -15.20
C SER A 492 -31.29 21.65 -15.77
N MET A 493 -32.34 22.31 -16.28
CA MET A 493 -32.30 23.73 -16.67
C MET A 493 -32.40 24.69 -15.47
N ASN A 494 -32.88 24.19 -14.34
CA ASN A 494 -33.00 24.98 -13.11
C ASN A 494 -31.62 25.09 -12.42
N ILE A 495 -31.42 26.18 -11.67
CA ILE A 495 -30.27 26.29 -10.77
C ILE A 495 -30.59 25.48 -9.50
N PRO A 496 -29.70 24.60 -9.03
CA PRO A 496 -29.93 23.86 -7.80
C PRO A 496 -29.99 24.80 -6.60
N SER A 497 -30.81 24.45 -5.60
CA SER A 497 -30.88 25.14 -4.31
C SER A 497 -29.50 25.20 -3.63
N VAL A 498 -28.71 24.14 -3.80
CA VAL A 498 -27.30 24.08 -3.39
C VAL A 498 -26.50 23.13 -4.28
N LEU A 499 -25.28 23.51 -4.64
CA LEU A 499 -24.27 22.58 -5.17
C LEU A 499 -23.29 22.22 -4.04
N ILE A 500 -23.29 20.95 -3.65
CA ILE A 500 -22.34 20.41 -2.67
C ILE A 500 -21.16 19.82 -3.43
N VAL A 501 -19.98 20.41 -3.28
CA VAL A 501 -18.73 19.97 -3.90
C VAL A 501 -17.92 19.17 -2.90
N ALA A 502 -17.58 17.93 -3.27
CA ALA A 502 -16.69 17.07 -2.52
C ALA A 502 -15.23 17.34 -2.95
N ALA A 503 -14.46 17.99 -2.09
CA ALA A 503 -13.02 18.17 -2.26
C ALA A 503 -12.28 17.17 -1.38
N SER A 504 -11.47 16.29 -1.97
CA SER A 504 -10.74 15.28 -1.22
C SER A 504 -9.37 15.77 -0.79
N ASN A 505 -9.03 15.57 0.48
CA ASN A 505 -7.70 15.81 1.04
C ASN A 505 -6.76 14.63 0.71
N VAL A 506 -6.33 14.57 -0.55
CA VAL A 506 -5.42 13.56 -1.09
C VAL A 506 -4.12 13.50 -0.29
N GLY A 507 -3.57 14.64 0.13
CA GLY A 507 -2.33 14.68 0.92
C GLY A 507 -2.43 13.88 2.22
N LYS A 508 -3.55 14.01 2.92
CA LYS A 508 -3.84 13.25 4.15
C LYS A 508 -3.94 11.75 3.91
N VAL A 509 -4.58 11.32 2.82
CA VAL A 509 -4.72 9.90 2.48
C VAL A 509 -3.38 9.32 2.02
N SER A 510 -2.65 10.07 1.19
CA SER A 510 -1.33 9.70 0.67
C SER A 510 -0.26 9.60 1.76
N ALA A 511 -0.43 10.27 2.90
CA ALA A 511 0.45 10.08 4.06
C ALA A 511 0.40 8.64 4.61
N LYS A 512 -0.72 7.92 4.41
CA LYS A 512 -0.89 6.51 4.80
C LYS A 512 -0.80 5.54 3.63
N TYR A 513 -1.33 5.91 2.47
CA TYR A 513 -1.50 5.01 1.32
C TYR A 513 -0.64 5.39 0.10
N HIS A 514 0.29 6.34 0.25
CA HIS A 514 1.17 6.82 -0.81
C HIS A 514 0.37 7.16 -2.09
N PHE A 515 0.86 6.77 -3.27
CA PHE A 515 0.20 7.07 -4.56
C PHE A 515 -1.20 6.47 -4.70
N PHE A 516 -1.51 5.36 -4.01
CA PHE A 516 -2.86 4.77 -4.00
C PHE A 516 -3.88 5.65 -3.27
N GLY A 517 -3.41 6.65 -2.50
CA GLY A 517 -4.25 7.59 -1.77
C GLY A 517 -5.19 8.41 -2.65
N TYR A 518 -4.83 8.70 -3.90
CA TYR A 518 -5.72 9.38 -4.84
C TYR A 518 -6.94 8.52 -5.19
N ARG A 519 -6.74 7.22 -5.47
CA ARG A 519 -7.85 6.30 -5.77
C ARG A 519 -8.79 6.14 -4.57
N ILE A 520 -8.24 5.99 -3.36
CA ILE A 520 -9.03 5.95 -2.13
C ILE A 520 -9.84 7.24 -1.97
N SER A 521 -9.22 8.40 -2.21
CA SER A 521 -9.89 9.70 -2.12
C SER A 521 -11.11 9.79 -3.05
N CYS A 522 -10.98 9.34 -4.31
CA CYS A 522 -12.10 9.29 -5.24
C CYS A 522 -13.21 8.32 -4.78
N LEU A 523 -12.84 7.16 -4.23
CA LEU A 523 -13.80 6.20 -3.67
C LEU A 523 -14.54 6.77 -2.45
N ASP A 524 -13.82 7.40 -1.53
CA ASP A 524 -14.39 8.08 -0.34
C ASP A 524 -15.40 9.15 -0.76
N ALA A 525 -15.05 9.98 -1.76
CA ALA A 525 -15.95 10.99 -2.30
C ALA A 525 -17.20 10.37 -2.95
N GLY A 526 -17.04 9.30 -3.73
CA GLY A 526 -18.14 8.56 -4.33
C GLY A 526 -19.11 7.99 -3.29
N VAL A 527 -18.59 7.42 -2.20
CA VAL A 527 -19.40 6.94 -1.07
C VAL A 527 -20.14 8.09 -0.40
N SER A 528 -19.45 9.18 -0.09
CA SER A 528 -20.06 10.39 0.49
C SER A 528 -21.19 10.94 -0.37
N ILE A 529 -20.96 11.10 -1.68
CA ILE A 529 -21.95 11.61 -2.64
C ILE A 529 -23.13 10.64 -2.77
N SER A 530 -22.87 9.34 -2.88
CA SER A 530 -23.93 8.33 -2.93
C SER A 530 -24.79 8.36 -1.68
N GLN A 531 -24.18 8.46 -0.50
CA GLN A 531 -24.90 8.55 0.77
C GLN A 531 -25.75 9.83 0.85
N MET A 532 -25.21 10.97 0.44
CA MET A 532 -25.98 12.22 0.36
C MET A 532 -27.13 12.12 -0.64
N ASN A 533 -26.91 11.55 -1.82
CA ASN A 533 -27.95 11.42 -2.85
C ASN A 533 -29.10 10.51 -2.39
N THR A 534 -28.75 9.37 -1.79
CA THR A 534 -29.74 8.45 -1.20
C THR A 534 -30.50 9.11 -0.03
N THR A 535 -29.81 9.94 0.76
CA THR A 535 -30.44 10.73 1.83
C THR A 535 -31.39 11.79 1.28
N ALA A 536 -31.01 12.51 0.22
CA ALA A 536 -31.83 13.48 -0.46
C ALA A 536 -33.14 12.84 -0.95
N ASN A 537 -33.05 11.68 -1.61
CA ASN A 537 -34.21 10.91 -2.04
C ASN A 537 -35.14 10.55 -0.86
N GLY A 538 -34.58 10.06 0.26
CA GLY A 538 -35.36 9.74 1.46
C GLY A 538 -35.98 10.96 2.16
N LEU A 539 -35.53 12.18 1.83
CA LEU A 539 -36.11 13.45 2.26
C LEU A 539 -37.07 14.05 1.21
N ASN A 540 -37.38 13.31 0.14
CA ASN A 540 -38.15 13.75 -1.03
C ASN A 540 -37.54 14.97 -1.75
N LEU A 541 -36.22 15.05 -1.77
CA LEU A 541 -35.44 16.02 -2.56
C LEU A 541 -34.93 15.35 -3.84
N TYR A 542 -34.67 16.15 -4.87
CA TYR A 542 -34.02 15.65 -6.09
C TYR A 542 -32.51 15.96 -6.03
N GLY A 543 -31.69 14.90 -6.01
CA GLY A 543 -30.24 15.00 -6.10
C GLY A 543 -29.72 14.57 -7.47
N GLU A 544 -28.89 15.40 -8.09
CA GLU A 544 -28.18 15.10 -9.33
C GLU A 544 -26.69 14.95 -9.04
N VAL A 545 -26.15 13.76 -9.27
CA VAL A 545 -24.71 13.49 -9.13
C VAL A 545 -23.96 14.16 -10.27
N ILE A 546 -23.01 15.02 -9.91
CA ILE A 546 -22.19 15.75 -10.88
C ILE A 546 -20.94 14.93 -11.20
N THR A 547 -20.81 14.51 -12.46
CA THR A 547 -19.69 13.70 -12.97
C THR A 547 -18.79 14.45 -13.95
N SER A 548 -19.08 15.72 -14.25
CA SER A 548 -18.27 16.55 -15.15
C SER A 548 -18.25 18.00 -14.66
N TRP A 549 -17.05 18.52 -14.48
CA TRP A 549 -16.79 19.86 -13.96
C TRP A 549 -15.47 20.43 -14.49
N ASP A 550 -15.25 21.71 -14.29
CA ASP A 550 -13.97 22.39 -14.50
C ASP A 550 -13.18 22.45 -13.18
N ASP A 551 -12.13 21.64 -13.09
CA ASP A 551 -11.27 21.56 -11.90
C ASP A 551 -10.65 22.90 -11.54
N HIS A 552 -10.21 23.70 -12.52
CA HIS A 552 -9.52 24.95 -12.26
C HIS A 552 -10.48 26.00 -11.70
N ILE A 553 -11.70 26.10 -12.24
CA ILE A 553 -12.71 27.05 -11.74
C ILE A 553 -13.07 26.70 -10.29
N LEU A 554 -13.37 25.43 -10.02
CA LEU A 554 -13.77 24.99 -8.67
C LEU A 554 -12.62 25.09 -7.68
N ALA A 555 -11.41 24.62 -8.02
CA ALA A 555 -10.26 24.67 -7.11
C ALA A 555 -9.90 26.10 -6.73
N ASN A 556 -9.89 27.02 -7.69
CA ASN A 556 -9.62 28.43 -7.43
C ASN A 556 -10.71 29.07 -6.59
N ARG A 557 -11.98 28.84 -6.93
CA ARG A 557 -13.11 29.44 -6.20
C ARG A 557 -13.18 28.95 -4.75
N LEU A 558 -12.91 27.67 -4.52
CA LEU A 558 -12.96 27.04 -3.19
C LEU A 558 -11.64 27.19 -2.41
N ARG A 559 -10.62 27.83 -3.01
CA ARG A 559 -9.29 28.05 -2.44
C ARG A 559 -8.63 26.74 -1.99
N LEU A 560 -8.74 25.71 -2.84
CA LEU A 560 -8.16 24.40 -2.58
C LEU A 560 -6.63 24.45 -2.64
N SER A 561 -5.97 23.68 -1.79
CA SER A 561 -4.51 23.50 -1.85
C SER A 561 -4.14 22.64 -3.06
N GLU A 562 -3.53 23.24 -4.09
CA GLU A 562 -3.13 22.56 -5.34
C GLU A 562 -2.32 21.25 -5.12
N LYS A 563 -1.58 21.15 -4.01
CA LYS A 563 -0.74 19.97 -3.72
C LYS A 563 -1.46 18.86 -2.98
N ASN A 564 -2.51 19.17 -2.22
CA ASN A 564 -3.09 18.26 -1.24
C ASN A 564 -4.58 18.01 -1.45
N GLU A 565 -5.27 18.86 -2.20
CA GLU A 565 -6.71 18.86 -2.33
C GLU A 565 -7.11 18.83 -3.81
N THR A 566 -8.15 18.07 -4.13
CA THR A 566 -8.67 17.97 -5.49
C THR A 566 -10.19 17.86 -5.45
N VAL A 567 -10.86 18.39 -6.47
CA VAL A 567 -12.30 18.18 -6.64
C VAL A 567 -12.50 16.73 -7.04
N SER A 568 -13.34 16.02 -6.29
CA SER A 568 -13.55 14.58 -6.43
C SER A 568 -14.99 14.20 -6.77
N GLY A 569 -15.87 15.19 -6.86
CA GLY A 569 -17.25 15.06 -7.31
C GLY A 569 -18.15 16.14 -6.74
N GLY A 570 -19.44 16.07 -7.06
CA GLY A 570 -20.44 16.95 -6.48
C GLY A 570 -21.85 16.39 -6.52
N LEU A 571 -22.74 17.02 -5.77
CA LEU A 571 -24.17 16.74 -5.73
C LEU A 571 -24.92 18.06 -5.85
N ALA A 572 -25.68 18.23 -6.91
CA ALA A 572 -26.63 19.32 -7.05
C ALA A 572 -27.96 18.89 -6.42
N VAL A 573 -28.49 19.70 -5.50
CA VAL A 573 -29.75 19.39 -4.80
C VAL A 573 -30.77 20.45 -5.14
N TYR A 574 -31.96 20.01 -5.56
CA TYR A 574 -33.05 20.87 -6.01
C TYR A 574 -34.19 20.89 -5.01
#